data_AF-A0A537WM75-F1
#
_entry.id   AF-A0A537WM75-F1
#
_cell.length_a   1.000
_cell.length_b   1.000
_cell.length_c   1.000
_cell.angle_alpha   90.00
_cell.angle_beta   90.00
_cell.angle_gamma   90.00
#
_symmetry.space_group_name_H-M   'P 1'
#
loop_
_entity.id
_entity.type
_entity.pdbx_description
1 polymer ?
#
loop_
_entity_poly.entity_id
_entity_poly.type
_entity_poly.pdbx_seq_one_letter_code
_entity_poly.pdbx_strand_id
1 'polypeptide(L)'
;GSVPANISADLRRRFEEALLAAWTGAVENDGLNRLVLAAGLTARQTTVLRLYSKVLRQAGSTFSQDYMEEVLARHAPIARRLVELFEHRFDPARAGSPSLAALGEVQAIDHALDGVESLDEDRILRSFLTLALKSVRTNYCQTLPGGQPKPALAVKFASSEIDLLPLPRPLFEIYVYSPRIEGVHMRAGKVARGGIRWSDRKEDFRTEILGLMKAQTVKNAVIVPVGSKGGFVLKRPPAARDQLMADGVECYKILIRSLLDLTDNIVAEGGENGGRHDVVPPRQLVRHDGDDPYLVVAADKGTASFSDLANEISEEYGFWLGDAFASGGSAGYDHKEMGITSRGAWELIKRHFRELERDIQNSDFTAVGVGDMSGDVFGNGMLQSRHTRLVAAFNHLHIFVDPNPDPATSFAERQRLFALPRLSWADYDPKLISAGGGVFDRAAKS
;
A
#
# COMPACT_ATOMS: atom_id res chain seq x y z
N GLY A 1 39.05 -8.96 -9.95
CA GLY A 1 39.63 -8.23 -8.81
C GLY A 1 40.23 -9.24 -7.86
N SER A 2 41.48 -9.02 -7.43
CA SER A 2 42.17 -9.88 -6.46
C SER A 2 41.44 -9.85 -5.10
N VAL A 3 41.10 -11.02 -4.56
CA VAL A 3 40.55 -11.15 -3.21
C VAL A 3 41.63 -10.69 -2.20
N PRO A 4 41.33 -9.79 -1.25
CA PRO A 4 42.32 -9.30 -0.30
C PRO A 4 42.88 -10.45 0.55
N ALA A 5 44.21 -10.51 0.68
CA ALA A 5 44.93 -11.60 1.34
C ALA A 5 44.75 -11.67 2.87
N ASN A 6 43.89 -10.83 3.48
CA ASN A 6 43.56 -10.91 4.90
C ASN A 6 42.14 -10.40 5.17
N ILE A 7 41.15 -11.29 5.15
CA ILE A 7 39.76 -10.99 5.55
C ILE A 7 39.74 -10.93 7.08
N SER A 8 39.32 -9.80 7.66
CA SER A 8 39.19 -9.69 9.13
C SER A 8 38.16 -10.68 9.67
N ALA A 9 38.32 -11.12 10.93
CA ALA A 9 37.38 -12.04 11.56
C ALA A 9 35.94 -11.48 11.58
N ASP A 10 35.79 -10.16 11.78
CA ASP A 10 34.49 -9.49 11.72
C ASP A 10 33.88 -9.54 10.31
N LEU A 11 34.69 -9.30 9.27
CA LEU A 11 34.20 -9.35 7.89
C LEU A 11 33.80 -10.77 7.48
N ARG A 12 34.56 -11.79 7.92
CA ARG A 12 34.19 -13.20 7.74
C ARG A 12 32.84 -13.50 8.40
N ARG A 13 32.64 -13.08 9.64
CA ARG A 13 31.38 -13.28 10.37
C ARG A 13 30.20 -12.62 9.65
N ARG A 14 30.34 -11.35 9.22
CA ARG A 14 29.28 -10.64 8.47
C ARG A 14 28.92 -11.37 7.17
N PHE A 15 29.91 -11.91 6.47
CA PHE A 15 29.69 -12.69 5.25
C PHE A 15 28.93 -13.99 5.52
N GLU A 16 29.34 -14.76 6.54
CA GLU A 16 28.68 -16.01 6.93
C GLU A 16 27.22 -15.76 7.35
N GLU A 17 26.97 -14.72 8.16
CA GLU A 17 25.63 -14.29 8.56
C GLU A 17 24.77 -13.89 7.35
N ALA A 18 25.32 -13.11 6.42
CA ALA A 18 24.61 -12.69 5.22
C ALA A 18 24.30 -13.85 4.28
N LEU A 19 25.24 -14.80 4.14
CA LEU A 19 25.04 -16.01 3.33
C LEU A 19 23.92 -16.88 3.90
N LEU A 20 23.92 -17.12 5.21
CA LEU A 20 22.84 -17.86 5.88
C LEU A 20 21.49 -17.16 5.73
N ALA A 21 21.46 -15.83 5.89
CA ALA A 21 20.22 -15.05 5.72
C ALA A 21 19.69 -15.11 4.28
N ALA A 22 20.56 -15.08 3.26
CA ALA A 22 20.15 -15.23 1.87
C ALA A 22 19.66 -16.66 1.57
N TRP A 23 20.35 -17.67 2.10
CA TRP A 23 20.00 -19.08 1.92
C TRP A 23 18.64 -19.44 2.52
N THR A 24 18.35 -18.89 3.69
CA THR A 24 17.06 -19.07 4.40
C THR A 24 15.95 -18.16 3.87
N GLY A 25 16.27 -17.23 2.96
CA GLY A 25 15.32 -16.26 2.42
C GLY A 25 14.95 -15.13 3.38
N ALA A 26 15.69 -14.95 4.48
CA ALA A 26 15.55 -13.82 5.41
C ALA A 26 16.03 -12.49 4.78
N VAL A 27 16.89 -12.54 3.77
CA VAL A 27 17.22 -11.42 2.87
C VAL A 27 17.14 -11.86 1.40
N GLU A 28 17.01 -10.90 0.49
CA GLU A 28 17.06 -11.19 -0.95
C GLU A 28 18.46 -11.56 -1.41
N ASN A 29 18.54 -12.40 -2.45
CA ASN A 29 19.76 -12.73 -3.14
C ASN A 29 19.92 -11.84 -4.39
N ASP A 30 20.38 -10.61 -4.17
CA ASP A 30 20.63 -9.60 -5.20
C ASP A 30 22.07 -9.05 -5.12
N GLY A 31 22.44 -8.15 -6.04
CA GLY A 31 23.78 -7.59 -6.15
C GLY A 31 24.19 -6.73 -4.96
N LEU A 32 23.25 -6.22 -4.15
CA LEU A 32 23.57 -5.46 -2.92
C LEU A 32 24.29 -6.30 -1.87
N ASN A 33 24.17 -7.64 -1.93
CA ASN A 33 24.91 -8.52 -1.03
C ASN A 33 26.44 -8.39 -1.20
N ARG A 34 26.91 -7.89 -2.36
CA ARG A 34 28.35 -7.58 -2.59
C ARG A 34 28.87 -6.51 -1.62
N LEU A 35 28.01 -5.61 -1.14
CA LEU A 35 28.37 -4.56 -0.18
C LEU A 35 28.79 -5.09 1.19
N VAL A 36 28.43 -6.34 1.52
CA VAL A 36 28.94 -6.99 2.73
C VAL A 36 30.47 -7.06 2.69
N LEU A 37 31.05 -7.43 1.54
CA LEU A 37 32.49 -7.50 1.35
C LEU A 37 33.09 -6.15 0.92
N ALA A 38 32.41 -5.44 0.00
CA ALA A 38 32.96 -4.21 -0.59
C ALA A 38 32.92 -3.01 0.37
N ALA A 39 31.87 -2.90 1.20
CA ALA A 39 31.65 -1.78 2.13
C ALA A 39 31.74 -2.22 3.62
N GLY A 40 31.88 -3.51 3.89
CA GLY A 40 31.88 -4.07 5.24
C GLY A 40 30.51 -3.99 5.92
N LEU A 41 29.42 -3.93 5.15
CA LEU A 41 28.06 -3.82 5.71
C LEU A 41 27.54 -5.15 6.26
N THR A 42 26.60 -5.09 7.20
CA THR A 42 25.80 -6.27 7.59
C THR A 42 24.64 -6.49 6.62
N ALA A 43 24.03 -7.69 6.63
CA ALA A 43 22.84 -7.98 5.82
C ALA A 43 21.63 -7.07 6.16
N ARG A 44 21.54 -6.61 7.42
CA ARG A 44 20.52 -5.65 7.86
C ARG A 44 20.79 -4.26 7.28
N GLN A 45 22.05 -3.83 7.28
CA GLN A 45 22.47 -2.56 6.69
C GLN A 45 22.26 -2.52 5.16
N THR A 46 22.57 -3.61 4.45
CA THR A 46 22.28 -3.68 3.01
C THR A 46 20.78 -3.61 2.70
N THR A 47 19.93 -4.03 3.65
CA THR A 47 18.46 -3.93 3.51
C THR A 47 17.96 -2.48 3.49
N VAL A 48 18.66 -1.54 4.13
CA VAL A 48 18.33 -0.10 4.04
C VAL A 48 18.50 0.40 2.61
N LEU A 49 19.67 0.13 2.01
CA LEU A 49 19.94 0.49 0.62
C LEU A 49 18.99 -0.24 -0.34
N ARG A 50 18.68 -1.51 -0.05
CA ARG A 50 17.69 -2.28 -0.81
C ARG A 50 16.32 -1.63 -0.82
N LEU A 51 15.83 -1.19 0.34
CA LEU A 51 14.57 -0.46 0.43
C LEU A 51 14.62 0.80 -0.44
N TYR A 52 15.69 1.59 -0.38
CA TYR A 52 15.84 2.79 -1.22
C TYR A 52 15.89 2.47 -2.72
N SER A 53 16.61 1.43 -3.15
CA SER A 53 16.57 0.96 -4.54
C SER A 53 15.15 0.62 -5.01
N LYS A 54 14.36 -0.05 -4.16
CA LYS A 54 12.97 -0.41 -4.46
C LYS A 54 12.06 0.82 -4.53
N VAL A 55 12.23 1.78 -3.62
CA VAL A 55 11.52 3.08 -3.66
C VAL A 55 11.81 3.81 -4.98
N LEU A 56 13.07 3.92 -5.38
CA LEU A 56 13.45 4.58 -6.65
C LEU A 56 12.85 3.87 -7.86
N ARG A 57 12.89 2.53 -7.90
CA ARG A 57 12.27 1.73 -8.95
C ARG A 57 10.76 1.99 -9.03
N GLN A 58 10.06 1.90 -7.89
CA GLN A 58 8.62 2.14 -7.80
C GLN A 58 8.23 3.61 -8.03
N ALA A 59 9.15 4.55 -7.89
CA ALA A 59 8.96 5.96 -8.24
C ALA A 59 9.11 6.25 -9.74
N GLY A 60 9.48 5.25 -10.55
CA GLY A 60 9.69 5.40 -11.99
C GLY A 60 11.08 5.89 -12.37
N SER A 61 12.11 5.58 -11.55
CA SER A 61 13.51 5.82 -11.92
C SER A 61 13.83 5.20 -13.28
N THR A 62 14.61 5.93 -14.09
CA THR A 62 15.11 5.44 -15.39
C THR A 62 16.23 4.41 -15.23
N PHE A 63 16.80 4.28 -14.03
CA PHE A 63 17.90 3.36 -13.74
C PHE A 63 17.35 2.00 -13.30
N SER A 64 17.88 0.92 -13.88
CA SER A 64 17.54 -0.44 -13.47
C SER A 64 18.04 -0.73 -12.05
N GLN A 65 17.41 -1.70 -11.38
CA GLN A 65 17.86 -2.15 -10.06
C GLN A 65 19.33 -2.58 -10.14
N ASP A 66 19.67 -3.50 -11.06
CA ASP A 66 21.03 -4.02 -11.22
C ASP A 66 22.08 -2.90 -11.41
N TYR A 67 21.76 -1.86 -12.18
CA TYR A 67 22.67 -0.74 -12.38
C TYR A 67 22.88 0.06 -11.09
N MET A 68 21.82 0.35 -10.33
CA MET A 68 21.96 1.00 -9.01
C MET A 68 22.81 0.16 -8.04
N GLU A 69 22.66 -1.16 -8.06
CA GLU A 69 23.46 -2.08 -7.23
C GLU A 69 24.94 -2.08 -7.60
N GLU A 70 25.25 -2.05 -8.90
CA GLU A 70 26.61 -1.93 -9.41
C GLU A 70 27.25 -0.60 -9.03
N VAL A 71 26.51 0.51 -9.14
CA VAL A 71 26.99 1.84 -8.76
C VAL A 71 27.31 1.91 -7.27
N LEU A 72 26.42 1.41 -6.41
CA LEU A 72 26.68 1.33 -4.97
C LEU A 72 27.90 0.46 -4.65
N ALA A 73 28.08 -0.65 -5.36
CA ALA A 73 29.24 -1.53 -5.18
C ALA A 73 30.56 -0.90 -5.65
N ARG A 74 30.53 -0.14 -6.76
CA ARG A 74 31.68 0.62 -7.28
C ARG A 74 32.08 1.75 -6.33
N HIS A 75 31.08 2.43 -5.76
CA HIS A 75 31.23 3.50 -4.78
C HIS A 75 30.97 3.01 -3.35
N ALA A 76 31.53 1.85 -3.00
CA ALA A 76 31.33 1.21 -1.70
C ALA A 76 31.58 2.12 -0.48
N PRO A 77 32.57 3.04 -0.47
CA PRO A 77 32.73 4.00 0.61
C PRO A 77 31.52 4.93 0.78
N ILE A 78 30.90 5.40 -0.32
CA ILE A 78 29.70 6.24 -0.28
C ILE A 78 28.51 5.42 0.20
N ALA A 79 28.34 4.18 -0.28
CA ALA A 79 27.29 3.27 0.16
C ALA A 79 27.35 3.03 1.69
N ARG A 80 28.56 2.89 2.24
CA ARG A 80 28.78 2.77 3.68
C ARG A 80 28.32 4.02 4.43
N ARG A 81 28.75 5.20 3.98
CA ARG A 81 28.38 6.49 4.60
C ARG A 81 26.88 6.75 4.57
N LEU A 82 26.19 6.35 3.50
CA LEU A 82 24.73 6.45 3.41
C LEU A 82 24.03 5.66 4.52
N VAL A 83 24.53 4.47 4.84
CA VAL A 83 24.02 3.66 5.96
C VAL A 83 24.39 4.29 7.30
N GLU A 84 25.63 4.76 7.46
CA GLU A 84 26.08 5.42 8.69
C GLU A 84 25.25 6.68 8.96
N LEU A 85 24.97 7.51 7.95
CA LEU A 85 24.03 8.63 8.00
C LEU A 85 22.64 8.17 8.50
N PHE A 86 22.09 7.12 7.90
CA PHE A 86 20.79 6.58 8.31
C PHE A 86 20.78 6.16 9.78
N GLU A 87 21.80 5.41 10.23
CA GLU A 87 21.92 4.95 11.62
C GLU A 87 22.14 6.14 12.58
N HIS A 88 22.95 7.13 12.21
CA HIS A 88 23.11 8.36 13.00
C HIS A 88 21.80 9.13 13.18
N ARG A 89 20.92 9.11 12.18
CA ARG A 89 19.61 9.77 12.26
C ARG A 89 18.58 8.99 13.08
N PHE A 90 18.63 7.66 13.08
CA PHE A 90 17.53 6.84 13.61
C PHE A 90 17.86 5.97 14.81
N ASP A 91 19.12 5.88 15.24
CA ASP A 91 19.51 5.16 16.45
C ASP A 91 19.08 5.92 17.72
N PRO A 92 18.13 5.40 18.53
CA PRO A 92 17.70 6.04 19.76
C PRO A 92 18.82 6.22 20.78
N ALA A 93 19.85 5.37 20.77
CA ALA A 93 21.01 5.52 21.65
C ALA A 93 21.85 6.76 21.30
N ARG A 94 21.64 7.34 20.11
CA ARG A 94 22.29 8.56 19.62
C ARG A 94 21.38 9.79 19.69
N ALA A 95 20.10 9.61 20.08
CA ALA A 95 19.07 10.64 20.20
C ALA A 95 19.42 11.68 21.29
N GLY A 96 20.27 12.64 20.93
CA GLY A 96 20.75 13.73 21.80
C GLY A 96 21.97 14.45 21.22
N SER A 97 22.77 13.75 20.41
CA SER A 97 23.82 14.31 19.55
C SER A 97 23.67 13.97 18.04
N PRO A 98 22.48 13.67 17.49
CA PRO A 98 22.36 13.04 16.17
C PRO A 98 22.62 14.03 15.04
N SER A 99 22.50 15.34 15.29
CA SER A 99 22.63 16.36 14.23
C SER A 99 24.07 16.51 13.77
N LEU A 100 25.06 16.57 14.66
CA LEU A 100 26.45 16.83 14.26
C LEU A 100 27.07 15.65 13.50
N ALA A 101 26.86 14.42 13.97
CA ALA A 101 27.37 13.23 13.28
C ALA A 101 26.67 13.02 11.93
N ALA A 102 25.34 13.17 11.88
CA ALA A 102 24.62 13.11 10.61
C ALA A 102 25.05 14.22 9.64
N LEU A 103 25.23 15.45 10.10
CA LEU A 103 25.75 16.55 9.28
C LEU A 103 27.16 16.26 8.77
N GLY A 104 28.03 15.68 9.60
CA GLY A 104 29.36 15.25 9.20
C GLY A 104 29.31 14.19 8.09
N GLU A 105 28.43 13.20 8.19
CA GLU A 105 28.24 12.22 7.12
C GLU A 105 27.67 12.83 5.85
N VAL A 106 26.74 13.79 5.94
CA VAL A 106 26.25 14.52 4.76
C VAL A 106 27.39 15.25 4.05
N GLN A 107 28.20 16.01 4.79
CA GLN A 107 29.35 16.73 4.22
C GLN A 107 30.38 15.77 3.59
N ALA A 108 30.64 14.64 4.26
CA ALA A 108 31.57 13.63 3.75
C ALA A 108 31.04 12.92 2.49
N ILE A 109 29.73 12.69 2.41
CA ILE A 109 29.07 12.16 1.22
C ILE A 109 29.13 13.18 0.09
N ASP A 110 28.76 14.44 0.34
CA ASP A 110 28.81 15.50 -0.69
C ASP A 110 30.22 15.66 -1.26
N HIS A 111 31.24 15.67 -0.41
CA HIS A 111 32.63 15.72 -0.87
C HIS A 111 33.05 14.48 -1.68
N ALA A 112 32.57 13.29 -1.29
CA ALA A 112 32.84 12.08 -2.05
C ALA A 112 32.12 12.06 -3.41
N LEU A 113 30.94 12.68 -3.50
CA LEU A 113 30.19 12.82 -4.75
C LEU A 113 30.88 13.73 -5.76
N ASP A 114 31.64 14.74 -5.32
CA ASP A 114 32.44 15.60 -6.20
C ASP A 114 33.50 14.81 -7.02
N GLY A 115 33.88 13.63 -6.52
CA GLY A 115 34.81 12.71 -7.19
C GLY A 115 34.15 11.71 -8.15
N VAL A 116 32.83 11.73 -8.31
CA VAL A 116 32.11 10.78 -9.18
C VAL A 116 32.08 11.32 -10.62
N GLU A 117 32.84 10.67 -11.51
CA GLU A 117 33.01 11.13 -12.90
C GLU A 117 31.75 10.96 -13.76
N SER A 118 30.97 9.90 -13.52
CA SER A 118 29.77 9.60 -14.30
C SER A 118 28.55 10.33 -13.75
N LEU A 119 27.92 11.15 -14.58
CA LEU A 119 26.70 11.88 -14.22
C LEU A 119 25.55 10.97 -13.78
N ASP A 120 25.40 9.80 -14.40
CA ASP A 120 24.35 8.87 -14.03
C ASP A 120 24.63 8.23 -12.65
N GLU A 121 25.89 7.94 -12.34
CA GLU A 121 26.30 7.42 -11.04
C GLU A 121 26.10 8.46 -9.93
N ASP A 122 26.49 9.71 -10.19
CA ASP A 122 26.25 10.84 -9.29
C ASP A 122 24.75 11.02 -9.00
N ARG A 123 23.91 11.02 -10.05
CA ARG A 123 22.44 11.10 -9.91
C ARG A 123 21.86 9.97 -9.09
N ILE A 124 22.34 8.74 -9.28
CA ILE A 124 21.93 7.59 -8.46
C ILE A 124 22.28 7.87 -7.00
N LEU A 125 23.55 8.12 -6.68
CA LEU A 125 24.00 8.28 -5.30
C LEU A 125 23.33 9.47 -4.59
N ARG A 126 23.12 10.59 -5.30
CA ARG A 126 22.34 11.74 -4.79
C ARG A 126 20.87 11.40 -4.54
N SER A 127 20.28 10.51 -5.34
CA SER A 127 18.92 10.02 -5.08
C SER A 127 18.85 9.21 -3.78
N PHE A 128 19.85 8.37 -3.50
CA PHE A 128 19.95 7.66 -2.22
C PHE A 128 20.15 8.62 -1.04
N LEU A 129 21.03 9.62 -1.18
CA LEU A 129 21.22 10.66 -0.17
C LEU A 129 19.91 11.41 0.10
N THR A 130 19.17 11.76 -0.95
CA THR A 130 17.87 12.43 -0.84
C THR A 130 16.87 11.58 -0.05
N LEU A 131 16.74 10.28 -0.38
CA LEU A 131 15.87 9.37 0.37
C LEU A 131 16.31 9.22 1.84
N ALA A 132 17.62 9.12 2.07
CA ALA A 132 18.18 9.05 3.41
C ALA A 132 17.85 10.30 4.23
N LEU A 133 17.92 11.50 3.65
CA LEU A 133 17.61 12.78 4.32
C LEU A 133 16.11 13.01 4.52
N LYS A 134 15.28 12.59 3.56
CA LYS A 134 13.82 12.80 3.60
C LYS A 134 13.06 11.65 4.27
N SER A 135 13.77 10.64 4.76
CA SER A 135 13.24 9.70 5.76
C SER A 135 12.97 10.45 7.07
N VAL A 136 11.81 10.26 7.69
CA VAL A 136 11.41 10.93 8.94
C VAL A 136 11.14 10.00 10.12
N ARG A 137 10.82 8.72 9.86
CA ARG A 137 10.63 7.67 10.87
C ARG A 137 11.03 6.31 10.29
N THR A 138 11.50 5.39 11.12
CA THR A 138 11.76 3.99 10.72
C THR A 138 11.69 3.04 11.91
N ASN A 139 11.27 1.79 11.66
CA ASN A 139 11.27 0.73 12.66
C ASN A 139 12.62 -0.01 12.71
N TYR A 140 13.66 0.51 12.03
CA TYR A 140 14.96 -0.13 11.93
C TYR A 140 15.59 -0.51 13.27
N CYS A 141 15.39 0.27 14.33
CA CYS A 141 15.94 -0.03 15.67
C CYS A 141 14.98 -0.82 16.56
N GLN A 142 13.75 -1.08 16.10
CA GLN A 142 12.76 -1.85 16.85
C GLN A 142 13.04 -3.34 16.72
N THR A 143 12.72 -4.07 17.80
CA THR A 143 12.84 -5.53 17.87
C THR A 143 11.55 -6.18 18.33
N LEU A 144 11.37 -7.44 17.98
CA LEU A 144 10.37 -8.31 18.60
C LEU A 144 10.74 -8.56 20.08
N PRO A 145 9.81 -9.04 20.92
CA PRO A 145 10.10 -9.36 22.33
C PRO A 145 11.30 -10.30 22.55
N GLY A 146 11.62 -11.17 21.58
CA GLY A 146 12.81 -12.04 21.61
C GLY A 146 14.11 -11.38 21.15
N GLY A 147 14.16 -10.05 21.00
CA GLY A 147 15.34 -9.29 20.55
C GLY A 147 15.64 -9.37 19.05
N GLN A 148 14.89 -10.19 18.31
CA GLN A 148 15.06 -10.32 16.86
C GLN A 148 14.56 -9.06 16.12
N PRO A 149 15.16 -8.73 14.97
CA PRO A 149 14.65 -7.67 14.10
C PRO A 149 13.17 -7.88 13.73
N LYS A 150 12.44 -6.78 13.49
CA LYS A 150 11.08 -6.84 12.94
C LYS A 150 11.10 -7.52 11.55
N PRO A 151 10.05 -8.27 11.15
CA PRO A 151 10.01 -9.03 9.89
C PRO A 151 10.09 -8.18 8.61
N ALA A 152 9.80 -6.88 8.71
CA ALA A 152 9.88 -5.93 7.61
C ALA A 152 10.51 -4.62 8.07
N LEU A 153 11.28 -4.01 7.18
CA LEU A 153 11.79 -2.66 7.35
C LEU A 153 10.76 -1.68 6.80
N ALA A 154 10.36 -0.72 7.63
CA ALA A 154 9.46 0.36 7.25
C ALA A 154 10.18 1.71 7.38
N VAL A 155 10.01 2.56 6.39
CA VAL A 155 10.52 3.93 6.38
C VAL A 155 9.40 4.88 5.97
N LYS A 156 9.14 5.89 6.81
CA LYS A 156 8.26 7.01 6.51
C LYS A 156 9.06 8.11 5.84
N PHE A 157 8.59 8.61 4.71
CA PHE A 157 9.17 9.70 3.95
C PHE A 157 8.31 10.96 4.02
N ALA A 158 8.95 12.12 4.15
CA ALA A 158 8.34 13.42 3.85
C ALA A 158 8.23 13.60 2.32
N SER A 159 7.36 12.82 1.68
CA SER A 159 7.30 12.67 0.22
C SER A 159 7.06 13.98 -0.54
N SER A 160 6.40 14.96 0.08
CA SER A 160 6.20 16.29 -0.50
C SER A 160 7.51 17.04 -0.76
N GLU A 161 8.58 16.67 -0.04
CA GLU A 161 9.91 17.28 -0.13
C GLU A 161 10.91 16.47 -0.96
N ILE A 162 10.46 15.41 -1.65
CA ILE A 162 11.32 14.57 -2.48
C ILE A 162 11.06 14.86 -3.95
N ASP A 163 11.97 15.61 -4.59
CA ASP A 163 11.73 16.10 -5.96
C ASP A 163 11.71 15.01 -7.03
N LEU A 164 12.40 13.90 -6.81
CA LEU A 164 12.43 12.76 -7.71
C LEU A 164 11.10 11.96 -7.73
N LEU A 165 10.17 12.21 -6.81
CA LEU A 165 8.88 11.53 -6.81
C LEU A 165 7.90 12.17 -7.80
N PRO A 166 7.11 11.36 -8.54
CA PRO A 166 6.14 11.87 -9.49
C PRO A 166 5.00 12.63 -8.78
N LEU A 167 4.40 13.59 -9.50
CA LEU A 167 3.23 14.31 -9.03
C LEU A 167 1.95 13.44 -9.11
N PRO A 168 0.96 13.64 -8.22
CA PRO A 168 1.02 14.49 -7.03
C PRO A 168 1.90 13.85 -5.94
N ARG A 169 2.68 14.64 -5.20
CA ARG A 169 3.48 14.11 -4.10
C ARG A 169 2.62 14.01 -2.83
N PRO A 170 2.48 12.82 -2.21
CA PRO A 170 1.83 12.69 -0.90
C PRO A 170 2.52 13.58 0.15
N LEU A 171 1.81 13.99 1.20
CA LEU A 171 2.45 14.62 2.36
C LEU A 171 3.44 13.64 3.00
N PHE A 172 2.97 12.41 3.24
CA PHE A 172 3.80 11.32 3.74
C PHE A 172 3.54 10.02 2.97
N GLU A 173 4.60 9.24 2.83
CA GLU A 173 4.55 7.86 2.35
C GLU A 173 5.29 6.96 3.32
N ILE A 174 4.66 5.87 3.76
CA ILE A 174 5.36 4.79 4.45
C ILE A 174 5.62 3.70 3.42
N TYR A 175 6.89 3.36 3.20
CA TYR A 175 7.29 2.22 2.37
C TYR A 175 7.71 1.07 3.28
N VAL A 176 7.18 -0.13 3.00
CA VAL A 176 7.42 -1.35 3.77
C VAL A 176 8.07 -2.38 2.85
N TYR A 177 9.18 -2.94 3.30
CA TYR A 177 9.97 -3.89 2.53
C TYR A 177 10.31 -5.12 3.37
N SER A 178 10.13 -6.30 2.77
CA SER A 178 10.77 -7.55 3.18
C SER A 178 11.00 -8.46 1.96
N PRO A 179 11.66 -9.63 2.10
CA PRO A 179 11.72 -10.63 1.05
C PRO A 179 10.35 -11.21 0.65
N ARG A 180 9.33 -11.06 1.50
CA ARG A 180 7.96 -11.55 1.25
C ARG A 180 7.06 -10.49 0.63
N ILE A 181 7.22 -9.22 1.01
CA ILE A 181 6.32 -8.12 0.64
C ILE A 181 7.02 -6.85 0.19
N GLU A 182 6.34 -6.10 -0.67
CA GLU A 182 6.54 -4.66 -0.79
C GLU A 182 5.18 -3.99 -0.62
N GLY A 183 5.14 -2.89 0.12
CA GLY A 183 3.91 -2.18 0.41
C GLY A 183 4.13 -0.70 0.63
N VAL A 184 3.09 0.09 0.38
CA VAL A 184 3.08 1.54 0.58
C VAL A 184 1.81 1.97 1.29
N HIS A 185 1.89 3.06 2.04
CA HIS A 185 0.75 3.83 2.50
C HIS A 185 1.01 5.32 2.32
N MET A 186 0.19 5.97 1.49
CA MET A 186 0.32 7.36 1.08
C MET A 186 -0.81 8.19 1.66
N ARG A 187 -0.49 9.35 2.25
CA ARG A 187 -1.48 10.29 2.79
C ARG A 187 -1.32 11.68 2.19
N ALA A 188 -2.43 12.31 1.83
CA ALA A 188 -2.46 13.72 1.40
C ALA A 188 -2.44 14.72 2.57
N GLY A 189 -2.60 14.27 3.81
CA GLY A 189 -2.63 15.12 5.00
C GLY A 189 -2.43 14.33 6.29
N LYS A 190 -2.36 15.03 7.43
CA LYS A 190 -2.17 14.41 8.76
C LYS A 190 -3.35 13.54 9.19
N VAL A 191 -4.57 13.98 8.86
CA VAL A 191 -5.81 13.26 9.15
C VAL A 191 -6.39 12.79 7.81
N ALA A 192 -6.10 11.54 7.46
CA ALA A 192 -6.40 10.96 6.15
C ALA A 192 -6.96 9.53 6.27
N ARG A 193 -7.87 9.15 5.35
CA ARG A 193 -8.48 7.81 5.30
C ARG A 193 -8.47 7.25 3.89
N GLY A 194 -8.31 5.93 3.82
CA GLY A 194 -8.35 5.20 2.57
C GLY A 194 -8.15 3.70 2.75
N GLY A 195 -8.54 2.96 1.70
CA GLY A 195 -8.43 1.51 1.69
C GLY A 195 -7.01 0.99 1.42
N ILE A 196 -6.75 -0.24 1.85
CA ILE A 196 -5.52 -0.99 1.56
C ILE A 196 -5.79 -2.00 0.43
N ARG A 197 -5.12 -1.86 -0.70
CA ARG A 197 -5.27 -2.77 -1.85
C ARG A 197 -4.23 -3.88 -1.83
N TRP A 198 -4.65 -5.12 -2.05
CA TRP A 198 -3.74 -6.17 -2.49
C TRP A 198 -3.64 -6.12 -4.02
N SER A 199 -2.48 -5.69 -4.51
CA SER A 199 -2.20 -5.54 -5.94
C SER A 199 -1.52 -6.78 -6.52
N ASP A 200 -1.82 -7.04 -7.79
CA ASP A 200 -1.13 -8.00 -8.66
C ASP A 200 -0.01 -7.32 -9.50
N ARG A 201 0.10 -5.98 -9.44
CA ARG A 201 1.04 -5.17 -10.23
C ARG A 201 2.40 -5.02 -9.58
N LYS A 202 3.18 -6.10 -9.48
CA LYS A 202 4.50 -6.08 -8.82
C LYS A 202 5.45 -4.99 -9.33
N GLU A 203 5.40 -4.69 -10.62
CA GLU A 203 6.33 -3.77 -11.27
C GLU A 203 6.02 -2.29 -10.98
N ASP A 204 4.75 -1.93 -10.73
CA ASP A 204 4.33 -0.53 -10.60
C ASP A 204 3.16 -0.29 -9.63
N PHE A 205 3.02 -1.15 -8.61
CA PHE A 205 1.95 -1.03 -7.62
C PHE A 205 1.94 0.35 -6.94
N ARG A 206 3.10 0.97 -6.72
CA ARG A 206 3.15 2.32 -6.14
C ARG A 206 2.42 3.35 -7.00
N THR A 207 2.55 3.26 -8.34
CA THR A 207 1.83 4.12 -9.29
C THR A 207 0.32 3.87 -9.23
N GLU A 208 -0.10 2.61 -9.12
CA GLU A 208 -1.51 2.27 -8.90
C GLU A 208 -2.04 2.91 -7.61
N ILE A 209 -1.33 2.74 -6.49
CA ILE A 209 -1.76 3.27 -5.19
C ILE A 209 -1.75 4.80 -5.19
N LEU A 210 -0.80 5.44 -5.87
CA LEU A 210 -0.76 6.89 -6.02
C LEU A 210 -2.00 7.42 -6.77
N GLY A 211 -2.37 6.77 -7.88
CA GLY A 211 -3.58 7.11 -8.63
C GLY A 211 -4.85 6.98 -7.80
N LEU A 212 -4.93 5.94 -6.96
CA LEU A 212 -6.06 5.72 -6.06
C LEU A 212 -6.08 6.71 -4.89
N MET A 213 -4.93 7.11 -4.34
CA MET A 213 -4.85 8.16 -3.31
C MET A 213 -5.32 9.50 -3.88
N LYS A 214 -4.92 9.83 -5.12
CA LYS A 214 -5.41 11.03 -5.83
C LYS A 214 -6.93 11.00 -5.97
N ALA A 215 -7.49 9.88 -6.44
CA ALA A 215 -8.95 9.72 -6.54
C ALA A 215 -9.64 9.85 -5.18
N GLN A 216 -9.06 9.27 -4.12
CA GLN A 216 -9.59 9.38 -2.76
C GLN A 216 -9.55 10.82 -2.23
N THR A 217 -8.52 11.59 -2.59
CA THR A 217 -8.41 13.00 -2.20
C THR A 217 -9.50 13.85 -2.84
N VAL A 218 -9.80 13.61 -4.12
CA VAL A 218 -10.93 14.28 -4.81
C VAL A 218 -12.26 13.83 -4.22
N LYS A 219 -12.43 12.53 -3.93
CA LYS A 219 -13.63 11.99 -3.29
C LYS A 219 -13.88 12.62 -1.92
N ASN A 220 -12.82 12.90 -1.17
CA ASN A 220 -12.91 13.46 0.16
C ASN A 220 -12.91 15.01 0.16
N ALA A 221 -12.98 15.68 -0.99
CA ALA A 221 -12.81 17.14 -1.07
C ALA A 221 -13.81 17.95 -0.21
N VAL A 222 -14.98 17.38 0.10
CA VAL A 222 -16.04 18.02 0.90
C VAL A 222 -16.22 17.41 2.30
N ILE A 223 -15.35 16.47 2.70
CA ILE A 223 -15.39 15.82 4.01
C ILE A 223 -14.01 15.84 4.68
N VAL A 224 -13.99 15.84 6.00
CA VAL A 224 -12.81 15.42 6.78
C VAL A 224 -13.01 13.93 7.08
N PRO A 225 -12.01 13.05 6.90
CA PRO A 225 -10.58 13.27 6.61
C PRO A 225 -10.21 13.39 5.12
N VAL A 226 -9.01 13.91 4.81
CA VAL A 226 -8.50 13.93 3.41
C VAL A 226 -8.14 12.52 2.89
N GLY A 227 -7.71 12.41 1.64
CA GLY A 227 -7.44 11.11 1.02
C GLY A 227 -6.15 10.43 1.50
N SER A 228 -6.24 9.14 1.80
CA SER A 228 -5.09 8.23 1.82
C SER A 228 -5.32 7.03 0.92
N LYS A 229 -4.27 6.25 0.69
CA LYS A 229 -4.39 4.90 0.14
C LYS A 229 -3.16 4.10 0.52
N GLY A 230 -3.35 2.83 0.84
CA GLY A 230 -2.24 1.90 0.90
C GLY A 230 -2.43 0.71 -0.02
N GLY A 231 -1.38 -0.07 -0.16
CA GLY A 231 -1.45 -1.37 -0.79
C GLY A 231 -0.13 -2.09 -0.80
N PHE A 232 -0.17 -3.35 -1.19
CA PHE A 232 0.98 -4.23 -1.16
C PHE A 232 0.91 -5.28 -2.26
N VAL A 233 2.07 -5.86 -2.53
CA VAL A 233 2.27 -6.99 -3.44
C VAL A 233 2.98 -8.13 -2.73
N LEU A 234 2.63 -9.35 -3.10
CA LEU A 234 3.38 -10.55 -2.71
C LEU A 234 4.52 -10.75 -3.69
N LYS A 235 5.74 -10.89 -3.18
CA LYS A 235 6.92 -11.06 -4.04
C LYS A 235 6.99 -12.48 -4.58
N ARG A 236 6.65 -13.47 -3.75
CA ARG A 236 6.66 -14.90 -4.06
C ARG A 236 5.25 -15.51 -3.88
N PRO A 237 4.26 -15.14 -4.70
CA PRO A 237 2.91 -15.67 -4.58
C PRO A 237 2.91 -17.17 -4.90
N PRO A 238 2.34 -18.01 -4.03
CA PRO A 238 2.20 -19.45 -4.29
C PRO A 238 1.16 -19.71 -5.38
N ALA A 239 1.28 -20.85 -6.08
CA ALA A 239 0.36 -21.22 -7.16
C ALA A 239 -1.02 -21.68 -6.65
N ALA A 240 -1.05 -22.34 -5.48
CA ALA A 240 -2.30 -22.84 -4.89
C ALA A 240 -3.11 -21.70 -4.27
N ARG A 241 -4.42 -21.65 -4.58
CA ARG A 241 -5.31 -20.55 -4.16
C ARG A 241 -5.41 -20.39 -2.64
N ASP A 242 -5.51 -21.48 -1.90
CA ASP A 242 -5.65 -21.41 -0.44
C ASP A 242 -4.36 -20.92 0.21
N GLN A 243 -3.21 -21.38 -0.29
CA GLN A 243 -1.91 -20.88 0.14
C GLN A 243 -1.72 -19.41 -0.24
N LEU A 244 -2.22 -18.99 -1.41
CA LEU A 244 -2.16 -17.59 -1.84
C LEU A 244 -2.93 -16.70 -0.88
N MET A 245 -4.14 -17.11 -0.49
CA MET A 245 -4.94 -16.38 0.49
C MET A 245 -4.24 -16.31 1.85
N ALA A 246 -3.70 -17.43 2.34
CA ALA A 246 -2.97 -17.47 3.61
C ALA A 246 -1.73 -16.55 3.60
N ASP A 247 -0.94 -16.59 2.53
CA ASP A 247 0.20 -15.69 2.35
C ASP A 247 -0.24 -14.23 2.22
N GLY A 248 -1.36 -13.97 1.55
CA GLY A 248 -1.98 -12.65 1.45
C GLY A 248 -2.33 -12.05 2.81
N VAL A 249 -2.97 -12.86 3.66
CA VAL A 249 -3.30 -12.51 5.06
C VAL A 249 -2.03 -12.19 5.84
N GLU A 250 -1.01 -13.06 5.80
CA GLU A 250 0.25 -12.82 6.54
C GLU A 250 0.98 -11.57 6.04
N CYS A 251 0.99 -11.33 4.73
CA CYS A 251 1.57 -10.14 4.13
C CYS A 251 0.83 -8.86 4.53
N TYR A 252 -0.49 -8.93 4.61
CA TYR A 252 -1.33 -7.84 5.12
C TYR A 252 -1.01 -7.53 6.59
N LYS A 253 -0.89 -8.57 7.45
CA LYS A 253 -0.50 -8.39 8.86
C LYS A 253 0.85 -7.70 8.98
N ILE A 254 1.84 -8.11 8.18
CA ILE A 254 3.18 -7.47 8.17
C ILE A 254 3.04 -5.99 7.80
N LEU A 255 2.25 -5.65 6.77
CA LEU A 255 2.00 -4.27 6.39
C LEU A 255 1.40 -3.47 7.56
N ILE A 256 0.26 -3.90 8.11
CA ILE A 256 -0.44 -3.15 9.17
C ILE A 256 0.45 -2.96 10.41
N ARG A 257 1.13 -4.01 10.86
CA ARG A 257 2.10 -3.93 11.97
C ARG A 257 3.23 -2.96 11.68
N SER A 258 3.74 -2.95 10.45
CA SER A 258 4.79 -2.01 10.02
C SER A 258 4.31 -0.56 9.97
N LEU A 259 3.03 -0.31 9.65
CA LEU A 259 2.46 1.04 9.71
C LEU A 259 2.32 1.50 11.17
N LEU A 260 1.83 0.64 12.06
CA LEU A 260 1.67 0.93 13.49
C LEU A 260 3.02 1.09 14.20
N ASP A 261 4.06 0.34 13.79
CA ASP A 261 5.43 0.52 14.28
C ASP A 261 5.95 1.97 14.10
N LEU A 262 5.39 2.75 13.16
CA LEU A 262 5.80 4.14 12.87
C LEU A 262 4.80 5.21 13.34
N THR A 263 3.62 4.80 13.82
CA THR A 263 2.51 5.72 14.11
C THR A 263 2.47 6.03 15.61
N ASP A 264 2.35 7.30 15.99
CA ASP A 264 2.21 7.66 17.41
C ASP A 264 0.89 7.13 17.96
N ASN A 265 0.79 6.93 19.27
CA ASN A 265 -0.45 6.54 19.93
C ASN A 265 -1.00 7.69 20.78
N ILE A 266 -2.29 7.64 21.13
CA ILE A 266 -2.91 8.57 22.08
C ILE A 266 -3.24 7.79 23.35
N VAL A 267 -2.69 8.23 24.48
CA VAL A 267 -3.00 7.66 25.79
C VAL A 267 -3.83 8.68 26.57
N ALA A 268 -4.98 8.24 27.10
CA ALA A 268 -5.81 9.06 27.97
C ALA A 268 -5.43 8.83 29.43
N GLU A 269 -5.02 9.88 30.12
CA GLU A 269 -4.87 9.88 31.59
C GLU A 269 -6.14 10.45 32.23
N GLY A 270 -6.87 9.66 33.03
CA GLY A 270 -8.00 10.14 33.84
C GLY A 270 -9.41 9.71 33.41
N GLY A 271 -9.57 8.77 32.47
CA GLY A 271 -10.87 8.21 32.07
C GLY A 271 -11.54 8.93 30.89
N GLU A 272 -12.67 8.38 30.43
CA GLU A 272 -13.32 8.70 29.13
C GLU A 272 -13.87 10.13 28.99
N ASN A 273 -14.03 10.88 30.09
CA ASN A 273 -14.66 12.21 30.08
C ASN A 273 -13.84 13.21 30.91
N GLY A 274 -12.79 13.78 30.30
CA GLY A 274 -12.04 14.92 30.87
C GLY A 274 -10.55 14.68 31.17
N GLY A 275 -10.00 13.54 30.73
CA GLY A 275 -8.58 13.22 30.87
C GLY A 275 -7.65 13.99 29.91
N ARG A 276 -6.36 14.09 30.25
CA ARG A 276 -5.34 14.61 29.33
C ARG A 276 -5.01 13.54 28.30
N HIS A 277 -5.04 13.91 27.02
CA HIS A 277 -4.61 13.04 25.93
C HIS A 277 -3.15 13.35 25.58
N ASP A 278 -2.26 12.40 25.83
CA ASP A 278 -0.85 12.53 25.50
C ASP A 278 -0.53 11.70 24.25
N VAL A 279 0.18 12.32 23.31
CA VAL A 279 0.71 11.62 22.13
C VAL A 279 2.02 10.95 22.51
N VAL A 280 2.06 9.62 22.42
CA VAL A 280 3.23 8.81 22.77
C VAL A 280 3.78 8.09 21.54
N PRO A 281 5.08 8.24 21.22
CA PRO A 281 5.67 7.51 20.10
C PRO A 281 5.88 6.02 20.44
N PRO A 282 5.91 5.13 19.43
CA PRO A 282 6.39 3.76 19.59
C PRO A 282 7.77 3.69 20.25
N ARG A 283 8.03 2.60 20.97
CA ARG A 283 9.34 2.38 21.60
C ARG A 283 10.43 2.30 20.54
N GLN A 284 11.62 2.79 20.88
CA GLN A 284 12.81 2.77 20.01
C GLN A 284 12.58 3.45 18.64
N LEU A 285 11.74 4.48 18.61
CA LEU A 285 11.46 5.28 17.42
C LEU A 285 12.01 6.71 17.59
N VAL A 286 12.87 7.13 16.66
CA VAL A 286 13.29 8.54 16.53
C VAL A 286 12.37 9.24 15.53
N ARG A 287 11.82 10.40 15.92
CA ARG A 287 10.94 11.23 15.10
C ARG A 287 11.69 12.45 14.56
N HIS A 288 11.66 12.65 13.25
CA HIS A 288 12.15 13.89 12.59
C HIS A 288 11.00 14.74 12.05
N ASP A 289 9.77 14.34 12.31
CA ASP A 289 8.53 15.05 12.05
C ASP A 289 7.76 15.29 13.37
N GLY A 290 6.65 16.03 13.29
CA GLY A 290 5.78 16.27 14.44
C GLY A 290 4.92 15.06 14.82
N ASP A 291 4.02 15.27 15.78
CA ASP A 291 3.05 14.26 16.20
C ASP A 291 2.21 13.75 15.03
N ASP A 292 2.07 12.42 14.98
CA ASP A 292 1.35 11.71 13.93
C ASP A 292 0.58 10.50 14.50
N PRO A 293 -0.48 10.74 15.30
CA PRO A 293 -1.22 9.66 15.94
C PRO A 293 -2.36 9.07 15.12
N TYR A 294 -2.65 9.64 13.94
CA TYR A 294 -3.85 9.30 13.17
C TYR A 294 -3.53 8.36 12.01
N LEU A 295 -3.91 7.09 12.17
CA LEU A 295 -3.87 6.07 11.11
C LEU A 295 -5.21 5.32 11.13
N VAL A 296 -5.94 5.38 10.02
CA VAL A 296 -7.16 4.61 9.80
C VAL A 296 -7.04 3.93 8.45
N VAL A 297 -7.44 2.66 8.40
CA VAL A 297 -7.45 1.87 7.17
C VAL A 297 -8.88 1.47 6.79
N ALA A 298 -9.05 1.03 5.56
CA ALA A 298 -10.30 0.43 5.10
C ALA A 298 -9.99 -0.74 4.16
N ALA A 299 -11.01 -1.55 3.90
CA ALA A 299 -10.93 -2.56 2.86
C ALA A 299 -10.82 -1.93 1.45
N ASP A 300 -10.19 -2.65 0.53
CA ASP A 300 -10.21 -2.40 -0.91
C ASP A 300 -10.13 -3.74 -1.68
N LYS A 301 -9.83 -3.72 -2.98
CA LYS A 301 -9.63 -4.91 -3.81
C LYS A 301 -8.63 -5.85 -3.14
N GLY A 302 -9.06 -7.10 -2.95
CA GLY A 302 -8.25 -8.18 -2.37
C GLY A 302 -8.14 -8.17 -0.85
N THR A 303 -8.75 -7.22 -0.14
CA THR A 303 -8.71 -7.11 1.34
C THR A 303 -10.09 -6.93 1.96
N ALA A 304 -11.16 -7.21 1.21
CA ALA A 304 -12.55 -7.01 1.63
C ALA A 304 -12.89 -7.61 3.00
N SER A 305 -12.36 -8.80 3.31
CA SER A 305 -12.60 -9.51 4.56
C SER A 305 -11.53 -9.24 5.64
N PHE A 306 -10.65 -8.26 5.46
CA PHE A 306 -9.48 -8.06 6.35
C PHE A 306 -9.69 -6.94 7.39
N SER A 307 -10.85 -6.30 7.45
CA SER A 307 -11.12 -5.23 8.43
C SER A 307 -11.04 -5.75 9.87
N ASP A 308 -11.65 -6.89 10.18
CA ASP A 308 -11.57 -7.50 11.52
C ASP A 308 -10.11 -7.77 11.92
N LEU A 309 -9.32 -8.31 10.98
CA LEU A 309 -7.90 -8.58 11.20
C LEU A 309 -7.08 -7.30 11.49
N ALA A 310 -7.41 -6.19 10.84
CA ALA A 310 -6.74 -4.92 11.13
C ALA A 310 -7.11 -4.37 12.51
N ASN A 311 -8.36 -4.53 12.92
CA ASN A 311 -8.83 -4.13 14.25
C ASN A 311 -8.20 -5.01 15.35
N GLU A 312 -8.11 -6.32 15.15
CA GLU A 312 -7.38 -7.23 16.05
C GLU A 312 -5.92 -6.78 16.24
N ILE A 313 -5.22 -6.41 15.15
CA ILE A 313 -3.85 -5.89 15.24
C ILE A 313 -3.79 -4.53 15.96
N SER A 314 -4.77 -3.66 15.74
CA SER A 314 -4.88 -2.37 16.45
C SER A 314 -4.98 -2.59 17.97
N GLU A 315 -5.81 -3.55 18.39
CA GLU A 315 -5.94 -3.96 19.78
C GLU A 315 -4.66 -4.58 20.34
N GLU A 316 -3.96 -5.45 19.58
CA GLU A 316 -2.65 -6.00 19.96
C GLU A 316 -1.61 -4.90 20.25
N TYR A 317 -1.68 -3.79 19.50
CA TYR A 317 -0.79 -2.63 19.66
C TYR A 317 -1.27 -1.67 20.76
N GLY A 318 -2.46 -1.90 21.34
CA GLY A 318 -3.11 -0.96 22.25
C GLY A 318 -3.35 0.40 21.60
N PHE A 319 -3.57 0.43 20.28
CA PHE A 319 -3.73 1.65 19.53
C PHE A 319 -5.09 2.30 19.84
N TRP A 320 -5.09 3.62 20.06
CA TRP A 320 -6.22 4.35 20.65
C TRP A 320 -7.53 4.26 19.88
N LEU A 321 -7.48 3.95 18.58
CA LEU A 321 -8.67 3.75 17.77
C LEU A 321 -9.34 2.40 17.99
N GLY A 322 -8.65 1.40 18.56
CA GLY A 322 -9.22 0.08 18.83
C GLY A 322 -9.90 -0.52 17.59
N ASP A 323 -11.18 -0.84 17.73
CA ASP A 323 -12.08 -1.38 16.70
C ASP A 323 -12.51 -0.35 15.63
N ALA A 324 -12.26 0.94 15.85
CA ALA A 324 -12.46 2.00 14.87
C ALA A 324 -11.24 2.20 13.94
N PHE A 325 -10.17 1.41 14.10
CA PHE A 325 -8.96 1.51 13.27
C PHE A 325 -9.22 1.18 11.80
N ALA A 326 -10.01 0.14 11.54
CA ALA A 326 -10.42 -0.27 10.22
C ALA A 326 -11.94 -0.15 10.07
N SER A 327 -12.39 0.57 9.04
CA SER A 327 -13.82 0.62 8.74
C SER A 327 -14.29 -0.66 8.04
N GLY A 328 -15.47 -1.16 8.43
CA GLY A 328 -16.05 -2.41 7.92
C GLY A 328 -15.84 -3.58 8.89
N GLY A 329 -16.00 -4.82 8.43
CA GLY A 329 -15.90 -6.00 9.28
C GLY A 329 -17.16 -6.26 10.11
N SER A 330 -17.06 -7.16 11.07
CA SER A 330 -18.15 -7.65 11.92
C SER A 330 -18.82 -6.55 12.78
N ALA A 331 -18.05 -5.55 13.21
CA ALA A 331 -18.55 -4.40 13.99
C ALA A 331 -18.92 -3.18 13.13
N GLY A 332 -18.57 -3.19 11.85
CA GLY A 332 -18.81 -2.08 10.93
C GLY A 332 -20.10 -2.20 10.13
N TYR A 333 -20.42 -1.15 9.35
CA TYR A 333 -21.53 -1.21 8.42
C TYR A 333 -21.17 -2.03 7.17
N ASP A 334 -21.99 -3.03 6.83
CA ASP A 334 -21.85 -3.75 5.57
C ASP A 334 -22.33 -2.87 4.40
N HIS A 335 -21.37 -2.48 3.56
CA HIS A 335 -21.61 -1.58 2.43
C HIS A 335 -22.53 -2.17 1.36
N LYS A 336 -22.53 -3.51 1.19
CA LYS A 336 -23.36 -4.20 0.20
C LYS A 336 -24.76 -4.44 0.75
N GLU A 337 -24.89 -4.95 1.98
CA GLU A 337 -26.18 -5.21 2.63
C GLU A 337 -26.99 -3.91 2.76
N MET A 338 -26.35 -2.84 3.23
CA MET A 338 -27.02 -1.56 3.42
C MET A 338 -27.13 -0.74 2.14
N GLY A 339 -26.37 -1.09 1.10
CA GLY A 339 -26.31 -0.36 -0.17
C GLY A 339 -25.85 1.10 0.00
N ILE A 340 -24.91 1.36 0.92
CA ILE A 340 -24.52 2.74 1.31
C ILE A 340 -24.06 3.54 0.09
N THR A 341 -23.13 2.98 -0.68
CA THR A 341 -22.54 3.64 -1.84
C THR A 341 -23.55 3.80 -2.97
N SER A 342 -24.27 2.72 -3.29
CA SER A 342 -25.22 2.67 -4.41
C SER A 342 -26.42 3.58 -4.18
N ARG A 343 -26.98 3.63 -2.96
CA ARG A 343 -28.08 4.54 -2.61
C ARG A 343 -27.66 6.00 -2.74
N GLY A 344 -26.49 6.37 -2.21
CA GLY A 344 -25.95 7.72 -2.36
C GLY A 344 -25.72 8.10 -3.83
N ALA A 345 -25.14 7.20 -4.62
CA ALA A 345 -24.99 7.40 -6.06
C ALA A 345 -26.35 7.52 -6.77
N TRP A 346 -27.36 6.73 -6.35
CA TRP A 346 -28.69 6.77 -6.94
C TRP A 346 -29.42 8.08 -6.69
N GLU A 347 -29.25 8.71 -5.53
CA GLU A 347 -29.80 10.05 -5.28
C GLU A 347 -29.24 11.08 -6.27
N LEU A 348 -27.94 11.00 -6.60
CA LEU A 348 -27.33 11.86 -7.62
C LEU A 348 -27.87 11.57 -9.01
N ILE A 349 -28.08 10.29 -9.36
CA ILE A 349 -28.67 9.89 -10.64
C ILE A 349 -30.10 10.42 -10.75
N LYS A 350 -30.95 10.22 -9.73
CA LYS A 350 -32.32 10.77 -9.68
C LYS A 350 -32.30 12.29 -9.85
N ARG A 351 -31.39 12.99 -9.17
CA ARG A 351 -31.24 14.44 -9.29
C ARG A 351 -30.87 14.85 -10.72
N HIS A 352 -29.90 14.18 -11.33
CA HIS A 352 -29.45 14.47 -12.70
C HIS A 352 -30.57 14.26 -13.72
N PHE A 353 -31.31 13.14 -13.65
CA PHE A 353 -32.44 12.89 -14.55
C PHE A 353 -33.58 13.88 -14.33
N ARG A 354 -33.83 14.32 -13.09
CA ARG A 354 -34.82 15.36 -12.81
C ARG A 354 -34.46 16.71 -13.46
N GLU A 355 -33.18 17.04 -13.56
CA GLU A 355 -32.69 18.24 -14.28
C GLU A 355 -32.87 18.12 -15.80
N LEU A 356 -33.02 16.89 -16.31
CA LEU A 356 -33.40 16.59 -17.68
C LEU A 356 -34.90 16.34 -17.84
N GLU A 357 -35.71 16.73 -16.85
CA GLU A 357 -37.18 16.58 -16.84
C GLU A 357 -37.65 15.13 -16.99
N ARG A 358 -36.86 14.16 -16.51
CA ARG A 358 -37.16 12.73 -16.63
C ARG A 358 -37.26 12.06 -15.25
N ASP A 359 -38.37 11.36 -15.02
CA ASP A 359 -38.59 10.59 -13.79
C ASP A 359 -38.28 9.10 -13.99
N ILE A 360 -37.03 8.72 -13.70
CA ILE A 360 -36.56 7.32 -13.79
C ILE A 360 -37.12 6.40 -12.68
N GLN A 361 -37.91 6.92 -11.74
CA GLN A 361 -38.60 6.11 -10.75
C GLN A 361 -39.98 5.66 -11.22
N ASN A 362 -40.55 6.33 -12.22
CA ASN A 362 -41.89 6.04 -12.76
C ASN A 362 -41.90 5.89 -14.29
N SER A 363 -40.75 5.86 -14.96
CA SER A 363 -40.65 5.75 -16.41
C SER A 363 -39.45 4.93 -16.84
N ASP A 364 -39.66 4.09 -17.86
CA ASP A 364 -38.63 3.18 -18.38
C ASP A 364 -37.43 3.92 -18.97
N PHE A 365 -36.24 3.42 -18.66
CA PHE A 365 -34.98 3.95 -19.17
C PHE A 365 -33.98 2.82 -19.39
N THR A 366 -33.08 3.03 -20.36
CA THR A 366 -32.03 2.06 -20.69
C THR A 366 -30.77 2.35 -19.89
N ALA A 367 -30.07 1.29 -19.48
CA ALA A 367 -28.80 1.38 -18.77
C ALA A 367 -27.77 0.43 -19.38
N VAL A 368 -26.50 0.86 -19.34
CA VAL A 368 -25.31 0.03 -19.59
C VAL A 368 -24.41 0.19 -18.38
N GLY A 369 -23.76 -0.89 -17.92
CA GLY A 369 -22.91 -0.79 -16.74
C GLY A 369 -21.69 -1.71 -16.73
N VAL A 370 -20.79 -1.43 -15.80
CA VAL A 370 -19.57 -2.22 -15.58
C VAL A 370 -19.69 -2.89 -14.22
N GLY A 371 -19.67 -4.22 -14.22
CA GLY A 371 -19.87 -5.05 -13.04
C GLY A 371 -20.88 -6.17 -13.26
N ASP A 372 -21.37 -6.71 -12.16
CA ASP A 372 -22.38 -7.76 -12.10
C ASP A 372 -23.21 -7.61 -10.82
N MET A 373 -24.25 -8.43 -10.69
CA MET A 373 -25.17 -8.39 -9.55
C MET A 373 -24.50 -8.74 -8.21
N SER A 374 -23.24 -9.21 -8.18
CA SER A 374 -22.51 -9.50 -6.93
C SER A 374 -21.88 -8.26 -6.33
N GLY A 375 -21.65 -7.24 -7.15
CA GLY A 375 -21.02 -5.99 -6.74
C GLY A 375 -21.91 -5.18 -5.81
N ASP A 376 -21.27 -4.52 -4.84
CA ASP A 376 -21.92 -3.61 -3.89
C ASP A 376 -22.58 -2.41 -4.60
N VAL A 377 -21.91 -1.79 -5.56
CA VAL A 377 -22.42 -0.63 -6.31
C VAL A 377 -23.36 -1.05 -7.43
N PHE A 378 -22.90 -1.95 -8.31
CA PHE A 378 -23.66 -2.36 -9.49
C PHE A 378 -24.94 -3.10 -9.07
N GLY A 379 -24.83 -4.14 -8.23
CA GLY A 379 -25.96 -4.98 -7.86
C GLY A 379 -27.06 -4.20 -7.16
N ASN A 380 -26.71 -3.44 -6.11
CA ASN A 380 -27.70 -2.60 -5.44
C ASN A 380 -28.24 -1.49 -6.35
N GLY A 381 -27.40 -0.89 -7.20
CA GLY A 381 -27.77 0.19 -8.12
C GLY A 381 -28.82 -0.25 -9.14
N MET A 382 -28.64 -1.43 -9.74
CA MET A 382 -29.59 -2.01 -10.70
C MET A 382 -30.92 -2.47 -10.09
N LEU A 383 -31.04 -2.40 -8.76
CA LEU A 383 -32.26 -2.69 -8.01
C LEU A 383 -32.95 -1.44 -7.44
N GLN A 384 -32.42 -0.24 -7.68
CA GLN A 384 -33.02 1.01 -7.20
C GLN A 384 -34.22 1.49 -8.04
N SER A 385 -34.49 0.88 -9.20
CA SER A 385 -35.69 1.17 -10.00
C SER A 385 -36.16 -0.07 -10.76
N ARG A 386 -37.47 -0.32 -10.68
CA ARG A 386 -38.17 -1.35 -11.46
C ARG A 386 -38.27 -1.02 -12.95
N HIS A 387 -37.99 0.23 -13.32
CA HIS A 387 -38.05 0.75 -14.69
C HIS A 387 -36.71 0.64 -15.45
N THR A 388 -35.70 0.04 -14.81
CA THR A 388 -34.36 -0.13 -15.40
C THR A 388 -34.37 -1.22 -16.47
N ARG A 389 -34.12 -0.83 -17.72
CA ARG A 389 -33.83 -1.72 -18.85
C ARG A 389 -32.32 -1.85 -19.05
N LEU A 390 -31.72 -2.83 -18.37
CA LEU A 390 -30.28 -3.10 -18.50
C LEU A 390 -30.02 -3.78 -19.84
N VAL A 391 -29.52 -3.03 -20.82
CA VAL A 391 -29.32 -3.54 -22.19
C VAL A 391 -27.94 -4.16 -22.41
N ALA A 392 -26.96 -3.77 -21.60
CA ALA A 392 -25.65 -4.39 -21.60
C ALA A 392 -24.93 -4.23 -20.25
N ALA A 393 -24.11 -5.21 -19.90
CA ALA A 393 -23.16 -5.10 -18.80
C ALA A 393 -21.91 -5.92 -19.08
N PHE A 394 -20.77 -5.58 -18.48
CA PHE A 394 -19.59 -6.44 -18.55
C PHE A 394 -18.80 -6.45 -17.25
N ASN A 395 -18.18 -7.58 -16.94
CA ASN A 395 -17.24 -7.71 -15.84
C ASN A 395 -15.89 -8.30 -16.33
N HIS A 396 -15.11 -8.87 -15.42
CA HIS A 396 -13.83 -9.48 -15.74
C HIS A 396 -13.96 -10.84 -16.48
N LEU A 397 -15.16 -11.43 -16.49
CA LEU A 397 -15.43 -12.76 -17.06
C LEU A 397 -16.36 -12.72 -18.28
N HIS A 398 -17.43 -11.92 -18.21
CA HIS A 398 -18.53 -11.98 -19.16
C HIS A 398 -18.94 -10.62 -19.69
N ILE A 399 -19.57 -10.64 -20.87
CA ILE A 399 -20.33 -9.55 -21.47
C ILE A 399 -21.79 -10.02 -21.54
N PHE A 400 -22.69 -9.34 -20.83
CA PHE A 400 -24.13 -9.53 -20.89
C PHE A 400 -24.73 -8.52 -21.89
N VAL A 401 -25.63 -9.00 -22.76
CA VAL A 401 -26.39 -8.17 -23.70
C VAL A 401 -27.85 -8.62 -23.71
N ASP A 402 -28.78 -7.69 -23.54
CA ASP A 402 -30.21 -7.88 -23.75
C ASP A 402 -30.74 -6.71 -24.59
N PRO A 403 -31.06 -6.90 -25.88
CA PRO A 403 -31.47 -5.80 -26.75
C PRO A 403 -32.78 -5.11 -26.34
N ASN A 404 -33.71 -5.82 -25.68
CA ASN A 404 -35.03 -5.28 -25.37
C ASN A 404 -35.62 -5.87 -24.06
N PRO A 405 -34.94 -5.72 -22.91
CA PRO A 405 -35.35 -6.32 -21.66
C PRO A 405 -36.72 -5.79 -21.23
N ASP A 406 -37.61 -6.69 -20.82
CA ASP A 406 -38.82 -6.33 -20.11
C ASP A 406 -38.44 -5.87 -18.68
N PRO A 407 -38.80 -4.64 -18.25
CA PRO A 407 -38.35 -4.11 -16.96
C PRO A 407 -38.77 -4.96 -15.76
N ALA A 408 -39.99 -5.52 -15.78
CA ALA A 408 -40.53 -6.25 -14.63
C ALA A 408 -39.87 -7.62 -14.45
N THR A 409 -39.81 -8.43 -15.50
CA THR A 409 -39.20 -9.76 -15.49
C THR A 409 -37.69 -9.67 -15.30
N SER A 410 -37.01 -8.75 -16.00
CA SER A 410 -35.57 -8.55 -15.83
C SER A 410 -35.20 -8.01 -14.45
N PHE A 411 -36.06 -7.20 -13.80
CA PHE A 411 -35.85 -6.78 -12.42
C PHE A 411 -35.93 -7.95 -11.45
N ALA A 412 -36.95 -8.80 -11.57
CA ALA A 412 -37.09 -9.99 -10.73
C ALA A 412 -35.89 -10.92 -10.87
N GLU A 413 -35.38 -11.10 -12.09
CA GLU A 413 -34.20 -11.92 -12.34
C GLU A 413 -32.92 -11.29 -11.76
N ARG A 414 -32.72 -9.98 -11.92
CA ARG A 414 -31.62 -9.27 -11.26
C ARG A 414 -31.70 -9.42 -9.74
N GLN A 415 -32.89 -9.34 -9.15
CA GLN A 415 -33.09 -9.52 -7.71
C GLN A 415 -32.75 -10.95 -7.26
N ARG A 416 -33.16 -11.97 -8.03
CA ARG A 416 -32.78 -13.37 -7.77
C ARG A 416 -31.27 -13.54 -7.80
N LEU A 417 -30.60 -13.00 -8.83
CA LEU A 417 -29.14 -13.07 -8.94
C LEU A 417 -28.45 -12.39 -7.76
N PHE A 418 -28.89 -11.19 -7.36
CA PHE A 418 -28.30 -10.44 -6.24
C PHE A 418 -28.29 -11.24 -4.92
N ALA A 419 -29.28 -12.13 -4.71
CA ALA A 419 -29.40 -12.97 -3.53
C ALA A 419 -28.51 -14.23 -3.56
N LEU A 420 -27.86 -14.55 -4.69
CA LEU A 420 -27.02 -15.75 -4.80
C LEU A 420 -25.64 -15.55 -4.13
N PRO A 421 -25.16 -16.53 -3.32
CA PRO A 421 -23.87 -16.43 -2.62
C PRO A 421 -22.65 -16.40 -3.55
N ARG A 422 -22.74 -17.10 -4.68
CA ARG A 422 -21.75 -17.09 -5.76
C ARG A 422 -22.53 -16.93 -7.04
N LEU A 423 -22.33 -15.83 -7.73
CA LEU A 423 -23.01 -15.55 -8.98
C LEU A 423 -22.04 -15.16 -10.07
N SER A 424 -22.51 -15.35 -11.29
CA SER A 424 -21.94 -14.93 -12.53
C SER A 424 -23.07 -14.43 -13.43
N TRP A 425 -22.75 -13.62 -14.45
CA TRP A 425 -23.71 -13.34 -15.52
C TRP A 425 -24.20 -14.62 -16.20
N ALA A 426 -23.40 -15.69 -16.21
CA ALA A 426 -23.78 -16.99 -16.73
C ALA A 426 -24.96 -17.66 -15.97
N ASP A 427 -25.28 -17.19 -14.76
CA ASP A 427 -26.42 -17.69 -13.98
C ASP A 427 -27.75 -17.00 -14.35
N TYR A 428 -27.72 -16.00 -15.23
CA TYR A 428 -28.91 -15.31 -15.74
C TYR A 428 -29.74 -16.27 -16.60
N ASP A 429 -31.05 -16.37 -16.37
CA ASP A 429 -31.91 -17.27 -17.15
C ASP A 429 -31.93 -16.84 -18.63
N PRO A 430 -31.37 -17.65 -19.55
CA PRO A 430 -31.27 -17.29 -20.96
C PRO A 430 -32.64 -17.16 -21.62
N LYS A 431 -33.70 -17.74 -21.06
CA LYS A 431 -35.07 -17.61 -21.58
C LYS A 431 -35.66 -16.22 -21.38
N LEU A 432 -35.11 -15.44 -20.45
CA LEU A 432 -35.54 -14.07 -20.16
C LEU A 432 -34.80 -13.03 -21.00
N ILE A 433 -33.76 -13.44 -21.75
CA ILE A 433 -32.98 -12.56 -22.61
C ILE A 433 -33.68 -12.41 -23.96
N SER A 434 -33.82 -11.18 -24.44
CA SER A 434 -34.45 -10.92 -25.74
C SER A 434 -33.66 -11.49 -26.92
N ALA A 435 -34.37 -11.71 -28.04
CA ALA A 435 -33.74 -12.17 -29.27
C ALA A 435 -32.55 -11.27 -29.69
N GLY A 436 -31.42 -11.89 -30.01
CA GLY A 436 -30.15 -11.20 -30.32
C GLY A 436 -29.29 -10.87 -29.10
N GLY A 437 -29.77 -11.16 -27.88
CA GLY A 437 -29.00 -11.06 -26.65
C GLY A 437 -28.30 -12.35 -26.25
N GLY A 438 -27.50 -12.27 -25.19
CA GLY A 438 -26.80 -13.40 -24.60
C GLY A 438 -25.79 -13.00 -23.55
N VAL A 439 -25.20 -14.02 -22.93
CA VAL A 439 -24.03 -13.89 -22.05
C VAL A 439 -22.85 -14.51 -22.75
N PHE A 440 -21.82 -13.71 -22.98
CA PHE A 440 -20.65 -14.08 -23.75
C PHE A 440 -19.43 -14.11 -22.83
N ASP A 441 -18.63 -15.17 -22.93
CA ASP A 441 -17.32 -15.22 -22.25
C ASP A 441 -16.39 -14.18 -22.87
N ARG A 442 -15.77 -13.34 -22.04
CA ARG A 442 -14.85 -12.29 -22.48
C ARG A 442 -13.55 -12.86 -23.07
N ALA A 443 -13.18 -14.08 -22.70
CA ALA A 443 -12.05 -14.82 -23.24
C ALA A 443 -12.38 -15.56 -24.54
N ALA A 444 -13.67 -15.68 -24.92
CA ALA A 444 -14.04 -16.24 -26.20
C ALA A 444 -13.50 -15.34 -27.31
N LYS A 445 -12.54 -15.87 -28.09
CA LYS A 445 -12.14 -15.23 -29.33
C LYS A 445 -13.28 -15.35 -30.35
N SER A 446 -13.55 -14.23 -31.00
CA SER A 446 -14.42 -14.12 -32.17
C SER A 446 -14.01 -15.06 -33.29
#